data_AF-A0ABD2NCI4-F1
#
_entry.id   AF-A0ABD2NCI4-F1
#
_cell.length_a   1.000
_cell.length_b   1.000
_cell.length_c   1.000
_cell.angle_alpha   90.00
_cell.angle_beta   90.00
_cell.angle_gamma   90.00
#
_symmetry.space_group_name_H-M   'P 1'
#
loop_
_entity.id
_entity.type
_entity.pdbx_description
1 polymer ?
#
loop_
_entity_poly.entity_id
_entity_poly.type
_entity_poly.pdbx_seq_one_letter_code
_entity_poly.pdbx_strand_id
1 'polypeptide(L)'
;LSWDFIGDDTINVNDAFKTFQETFVDAFRFTFPEREREARGLGTALVCIGELFAKYKSKNLKLVRNRLKTRYKKEINLAKIRANDEVIRKSTNGQSTMWGIINSKRN
;
A
#
# COMPACT_ATOMS: atom_id res chain seq x y z
N LEU A 1 17.14 -0.03 17.12
CA LEU A 1 16.79 1.17 16.33
C LEU A 1 17.54 2.33 16.93
N SER A 2 18.53 2.86 16.22
CA SER A 2 19.29 4.04 16.65
C SER A 2 18.73 5.27 15.91
N TRP A 3 18.61 6.38 16.63
CA TRP A 3 18.13 7.68 16.12
C TRP A 3 19.26 8.72 16.09
N ASP A 4 20.51 8.25 16.07
CA ASP A 4 21.69 9.09 16.29
C ASP A 4 21.87 10.16 15.18
N PHE A 5 21.22 9.98 14.03
CA PHE A 5 21.20 10.94 12.91
C PHE A 5 20.41 12.23 13.19
N ILE A 6 19.57 12.29 14.24
CA ILE A 6 18.76 13.49 14.56
C ILE A 6 19.64 14.64 15.05
N GLY A 7 20.81 14.34 15.61
CA GLY A 7 21.78 15.34 16.10
C GLY A 7 23.03 15.50 15.24
N ASP A 8 23.04 14.92 14.03
CA ASP A 8 24.22 14.93 13.15
C ASP A 8 24.15 16.13 12.18
N ASP A 9 24.90 17.18 12.49
CA ASP A 9 25.00 18.40 11.67
C ASP A 9 25.72 18.18 10.33
N THR A 10 26.32 16.99 10.11
CA THR A 10 27.02 16.65 8.86
C THR A 10 26.09 16.04 7.81
N ILE A 11 24.90 15.57 8.21
CA ILE A 11 23.92 14.96 7.32
C ILE A 11 23.03 16.05 6.70
N ASN A 12 22.87 15.99 5.37
CA ASN A 12 21.90 16.84 4.67
C ASN A 12 20.47 16.51 5.13
N VAL A 13 19.62 17.52 5.28
CA VAL A 13 18.20 17.39 5.70
C VAL A 13 17.44 16.33 4.91
N ASN A 14 17.69 16.17 3.60
CA ASN A 14 17.05 15.15 2.79
C ASN A 14 17.49 13.74 3.17
N ASP A 15 18.78 13.57 3.47
CA ASP A 15 19.34 12.29 3.90
C ASP A 15 18.87 11.96 5.32
N ALA A 16 18.85 12.94 6.24
CA ALA A 16 18.24 12.78 7.56
C ALA A 16 16.76 12.38 7.48
N PHE A 17 16.01 13.00 6.57
CA PHE A 17 14.60 12.66 6.38
C PHE A 17 14.40 11.26 5.79
N LYS A 18 15.31 10.83 4.91
CA LYS A 18 15.31 9.47 4.36
C LYS A 18 15.64 8.45 5.45
N THR A 19 16.69 8.68 6.23
CA THR A 19 17.07 7.84 7.37
C THR A 19 15.96 7.77 8.42
N PHE A 20 15.27 8.88 8.68
CA PHE A 20 14.07 8.90 9.53
C PHE A 20 12.96 7.99 9.00
N GLN A 21 12.66 8.06 7.70
CA GLN A 21 11.62 7.22 7.10
C GLN A 21 11.98 5.73 7.18
N GLU A 22 13.24 5.39 6.90
CA GLU A 22 13.74 4.01 6.96
C GLU A 22 13.68 3.48 8.40
N THR A 23 14.19 4.25 9.36
CA THR A 23 14.17 3.91 10.79
C THR A 23 12.74 3.76 11.32
N PHE A 24 11.82 4.62 10.89
CA PHE A 24 10.41 4.53 11.25
C PHE A 24 9.73 3.27 10.68
N VAL A 25 9.98 2.95 9.41
CA VAL A 25 9.44 1.75 8.77
C VAL A 25 9.97 0.49 9.45
N ASP A 26 11.25 0.46 9.80
CA ASP A 26 11.86 -0.67 10.51
C ASP A 26 11.34 -0.78 11.94
N ALA A 27 11.15 0.33 12.64
CA ALA A 27 10.52 0.35 13.96
C ALA A 27 9.10 -0.21 13.92
N PHE A 28 8.33 0.19 12.92
CA PHE A 28 6.97 -0.28 12.71
C PHE A 28 6.91 -1.78 12.38
N ARG A 29 7.81 -2.28 11.52
CA ARG A 29 7.91 -3.71 11.20
C ARG A 29 8.31 -4.54 12.41
N PHE A 30 9.26 -4.05 13.21
CA PHE A 30 9.71 -4.72 14.42
C PHE A 30 8.62 -4.79 15.50
N THR A 31 7.83 -3.72 15.67
CA THR A 31 6.76 -3.67 16.68
C THR A 31 5.48 -4.40 16.28
N PHE A 32 5.24 -4.61 14.98
CA PHE A 32 4.03 -5.26 14.48
C PHE A 32 4.30 -6.40 13.47
N PRO A 33 5.05 -7.45 13.85
CA PRO A 33 5.42 -8.55 12.94
C PRO A 33 4.19 -9.34 12.42
N GLU A 34 3.13 -9.46 13.23
CA GLU A 34 1.86 -10.10 12.86
C GLU A 34 1.11 -9.38 11.72
N ARG A 35 1.34 -8.06 11.55
CA ARG A 35 0.68 -7.25 10.50
C ARG A 35 1.34 -7.36 9.12
N GLU A 36 2.45 -8.07 9.01
CA GLU A 36 3.10 -8.39 7.74
C GLU A 36 2.36 -9.49 6.98
N ARG A 37 1.66 -10.39 7.69
CA ARG A 37 0.93 -11.53 7.13
C ARG A 37 -0.42 -11.17 6.49
N GLU A 38 -1.00 -10.05 6.88
CA GLU A 38 -2.13 -9.48 6.16
C GLU A 38 -1.57 -8.58 5.04
N ALA A 39 -1.88 -8.90 3.80
CA ALA A 39 -1.58 -8.07 2.63
C ALA A 39 -2.23 -6.66 2.71
N ARG A 40 -1.71 -5.79 3.59
CA ARG A 40 -2.29 -4.49 3.95
C ARG A 40 -1.29 -3.34 3.88
N GLY A 41 -0.12 -3.49 3.28
CA GLY A 41 0.89 -2.42 3.20
C GLY A 41 0.33 -1.08 2.69
N LEU A 42 -0.38 -1.09 1.55
CA LEU A 42 -1.03 0.11 0.99
C LEU A 42 -2.30 0.53 1.74
N GLY A 43 -3.06 -0.43 2.29
CA GLY A 43 -4.30 -0.15 3.04
C GLY A 43 -4.00 0.53 4.38
N THR A 44 -3.06 -0.02 5.15
CA THR A 44 -2.56 0.55 6.40
C THR A 44 -1.89 1.90 6.16
N ALA A 45 -1.04 2.03 5.13
CA ALA A 45 -0.45 3.32 4.77
C ALA A 45 -1.50 4.39 4.41
N LEU A 46 -2.61 3.99 3.77
CA LEU A 46 -3.70 4.89 3.44
C LEU A 46 -4.47 5.36 4.68
N VAL A 47 -4.67 4.48 5.68
CA VAL A 47 -5.27 4.83 6.97
C VAL A 47 -4.36 5.80 7.73
N CYS A 48 -3.08 5.46 7.92
CA CYS A 48 -2.13 6.30 8.63
C CYS A 48 -1.99 7.69 8.00
N ILE A 49 -1.89 7.77 6.67
CA ILE A 49 -1.78 9.08 6.00
C ILE A 49 -3.09 9.86 6.01
N GLY A 50 -4.22 9.17 6.11
CA GLY A 50 -5.54 9.77 6.34
C GLY A 50 -5.62 10.45 7.71
N GLU A 51 -5.16 9.77 8.75
CA GLU A 51 -5.09 10.28 10.13
C GLU A 51 -4.11 11.46 10.25
N LEU A 52 -2.91 11.34 9.66
CA LEU A 52 -1.92 12.42 9.57
C LEU A 52 -2.51 13.66 8.86
N PHE A 53 -3.20 13.46 7.73
CA PHE A 53 -3.86 14.58 7.06
C PHE A 53 -4.99 15.18 7.90
N ALA A 54 -5.78 14.38 8.60
CA ALA A 54 -6.85 14.88 9.46
C ALA A 54 -6.30 15.78 10.58
N LYS A 55 -5.16 15.41 11.16
CA LYS A 55 -4.48 16.15 12.24
C LYS A 55 -3.81 17.43 11.76
N TYR A 56 -3.03 17.39 10.68
CA TYR A 56 -2.16 18.50 10.27
C TYR A 56 -2.67 19.30 9.06
N LYS A 57 -3.64 18.77 8.29
CA LYS A 57 -4.31 19.42 7.14
C LYS A 57 -3.38 20.04 6.09
N SER A 58 -2.13 19.57 5.98
CA SER A 58 -1.14 20.10 5.04
C SER A 58 -1.49 19.78 3.57
N LYS A 59 -1.21 20.74 2.67
CA LYS A 59 -1.37 20.58 1.22
C LYS A 59 -0.52 19.43 0.66
N ASN A 60 0.72 19.27 1.14
CA ASN A 60 1.60 18.19 0.70
C ASN A 60 1.05 16.82 1.14
N LEU A 61 0.55 16.71 2.37
CA LEU A 61 -0.10 15.49 2.85
C LEU A 61 -1.36 15.14 2.03
N LYS A 62 -2.15 16.14 1.63
CA LYS A 62 -3.31 15.94 0.74
C LYS A 62 -2.89 15.30 -0.59
N LEU A 63 -1.80 15.78 -1.20
CA LEU A 63 -1.29 15.25 -2.46
C LEU A 63 -0.80 13.81 -2.32
N VAL A 64 0.01 13.52 -1.29
CA VAL A 64 0.54 12.18 -1.05
C VAL A 64 -0.59 11.19 -0.73
N ARG A 65 -1.55 11.56 0.12
CA ARG A 65 -2.74 10.75 0.41
C ARG A 65 -3.53 10.42 -0.86
N ASN A 66 -3.78 11.42 -1.71
CA ASN A 66 -4.55 11.21 -2.93
C ASN A 66 -3.81 10.28 -3.91
N ARG A 67 -2.49 10.42 -4.07
CA ARG A 67 -1.67 9.52 -4.89
C ARG A 67 -1.73 8.07 -4.37
N LEU A 68 -1.55 7.89 -3.05
CA LEU A 68 -1.67 6.57 -2.41
C LEU A 68 -3.06 5.97 -2.60
N LYS A 69 -4.12 6.77 -2.44
CA LYS A 69 -5.50 6.31 -2.64
C LYS A 69 -5.74 5.81 -4.07
N THR A 70 -5.26 6.56 -5.07
CA THR A 70 -5.36 6.17 -6.48
C THR A 70 -4.59 4.88 -6.76
N ARG A 71 -3.35 4.79 -6.27
CA ARG A 71 -2.52 3.59 -6.41
C ARG A 71 -3.18 2.37 -5.77
N TYR A 72 -3.68 2.50 -4.55
CA TYR A 72 -4.37 1.42 -3.85
C TYR A 72 -5.58 0.91 -4.63
N LYS A 73 -6.45 1.81 -5.12
CA LYS A 73 -7.61 1.41 -5.94
C LYS A 73 -7.18 0.67 -7.22
N LYS A 74 -6.13 1.14 -7.88
CA LYS A 74 -5.58 0.50 -9.08
C LYS A 74 -5.10 -0.92 -8.77
N GLU A 75 -4.31 -1.10 -7.71
CA GLU A 75 -3.81 -2.42 -7.32
C GLU A 75 -4.92 -3.40 -6.96
N ILE A 76 -5.96 -2.95 -6.26
CA ILE A 76 -7.13 -3.78 -5.96
C ILE A 76 -7.85 -4.21 -7.24
N ASN A 77 -8.04 -3.31 -8.21
CA ASN A 77 -8.64 -3.66 -9.48
C ASN A 77 -7.78 -4.65 -10.27
N LEU A 78 -6.47 -4.45 -10.32
CA LEU A 78 -5.53 -5.37 -10.96
C LEU A 78 -5.49 -6.73 -10.26
N ALA A 79 -5.61 -6.78 -8.94
CA ALA A 79 -5.68 -8.04 -8.20
C ALA A 79 -6.95 -8.82 -8.56
N LYS A 80 -8.10 -8.14 -8.68
CA LYS A 80 -9.36 -8.76 -9.13
C LYS A 80 -9.26 -9.32 -10.54
N ILE A 81 -8.68 -8.55 -11.47
CA ILE A 81 -8.44 -9.00 -12.84
C ILE A 81 -7.54 -10.24 -12.84
N ARG A 82 -6.38 -10.17 -12.18
CA ARG A 82 -5.44 -11.28 -12.07
C ARG A 82 -6.08 -12.54 -11.46
N ALA A 83 -6.93 -12.38 -10.46
CA ALA A 83 -7.65 -13.51 -9.86
C ALA A 83 -8.56 -14.20 -10.89
N ASN A 84 -9.32 -13.44 -11.68
CA ASN A 84 -10.16 -13.99 -12.74
C ASN A 84 -9.34 -14.60 -13.88
N ASP A 85 -8.28 -13.93 -14.33
CA ASP A 85 -7.38 -14.43 -15.37
C ASP A 85 -6.73 -15.75 -14.96
N GLU A 86 -6.32 -15.86 -13.70
CA GLU A 86 -5.72 -17.08 -13.16
C GLU A 86 -6.70 -18.24 -13.12
N VAL A 87 -7.97 -17.97 -12.75
CA VAL A 87 -9.05 -18.97 -12.79
C VAL A 87 -9.30 -19.45 -14.22
N ILE A 88 -9.35 -18.54 -15.20
CA ILE A 88 -9.55 -18.88 -16.62
C ILE A 88 -8.36 -19.67 -17.16
N ARG A 89 -7.13 -19.24 -16.84
CA ARG A 89 -5.90 -19.88 -17.31
C ARG A 89 -5.74 -21.30 -16.79
N LYS A 90 -6.17 -21.55 -15.55
CA LYS A 90 -6.08 -22.88 -14.91
C LYS A 90 -7.23 -23.81 -15.30
N SER A 91 -8.28 -23.32 -15.93
CA SER A 91 -9.43 -24.15 -16.24
C SER A 91 -9.20 -24.98 -17.49
N THR A 92 -9.77 -26.19 -17.52
CA THR A 92 -9.70 -27.10 -18.66
C THR A 92 -10.38 -26.51 -19.91
N ASN A 93 -11.38 -25.63 -19.71
CA ASN A 93 -12.07 -24.92 -20.77
C ASN A 93 -12.21 -23.43 -20.40
N GLY A 94 -11.21 -22.65 -20.82
CA GLY A 94 -11.14 -21.21 -20.54
C GLY A 94 -12.32 -20.42 -21.11
N GLN A 95 -12.82 -20.79 -22.29
CA GLN A 95 -13.95 -20.10 -22.94
C GLN A 95 -15.25 -20.27 -22.13
N SER A 96 -15.58 -21.50 -21.74
CA SER A 96 -16.76 -21.78 -20.93
C SER A 96 -16.67 -21.11 -19.55
N THR A 97 -15.48 -21.15 -18.93
CA THR A 97 -15.22 -20.53 -17.62
C THR A 97 -15.38 -19.01 -17.67
N MET A 98 -14.87 -18.36 -18.72
CA MET A 98 -15.03 -16.93 -18.95
C MET A 98 -16.51 -16.54 -19.07
N TRP A 99 -17.30 -17.27 -19.87
CA TRP A 99 -18.74 -17.03 -19.99
C TRP A 99 -19.48 -17.24 -18.67
N GLY A 100 -19.10 -18.25 -17.88
CA GLY A 100 -19.63 -18.47 -16.54
C GLY A 100 -19.40 -17.26 -15.61
N ILE A 101 -18.19 -16.70 -15.62
CA ILE A 101 -17.85 -15.49 -14.84
C ILE A 101 -18.71 -14.30 -15.30
N ILE A 102 -18.85 -14.07 -16.61
CA ILE A 102 -19.66 -12.98 -17.17
C ILE A 102 -21.13 -13.10 -16.73
N ASN A 103 -21.72 -14.29 -16.89
CA ASN A 103 -23.11 -14.53 -16.52
C ASN A 103 -23.34 -14.38 -15.01
N SER A 104 -22.36 -14.74 -14.17
CA SER A 104 -22.45 -14.59 -12.71
C SER A 104 -22.53 -13.13 -12.24
N LYS A 105 -22.17 -12.16 -13.09
CA LYS A 105 -22.17 -10.72 -12.78
C LYS A 105 -23.27 -9.94 -13.49
N ARG A 106 -24.14 -10.64 -14.24
CA ARG A 106 -25.18 -10.05 -15.08
C ARG A 106 -26.56 -10.03 -14.41
N ASN A 107 -26.75 -10.85 -13.37
CA ASN A 107 -27.87 -10.81 -12.42
C ASN A 107 -27.54 -9.92 -11.22
#